data_AF-A0A4P6KF19-F1
#
_entry.id   AF-A0A4P6KF19-F1
#
_cell.length_a   1.000
_cell.length_b   1.000
_cell.length_c   1.000
_cell.angle_alpha   90.00
_cell.angle_beta   90.00
_cell.angle_gamma   90.00
#
_symmetry.space_group_name_H-M   'P 1'
#
loop_
_entity.id
_entity.type
_entity.pdbx_description
1 polymer ?
#
loop_
_entity_poly.entity_id
_entity_poly.type
_entity_poly.pdbx_seq_one_letter_code
_entity_poly.pdbx_strand_id
1 'polypeptide(L)'
;MADQLNIKDDALEAGGSGLVSAAQVMAQSNRVVPPDAWESLTGIGGGVRRFLRGLQTGRLALADAARTAGGEVAGVMRESSALDALIANSLYSGFAVRGSGR
;
A
#
# COMPACT_ATOMS: atom_id res chain seq x y z
N MET A 1 26.38 2.18 7.03
CA MET A 1 25.29 2.27 8.01
C MET A 1 24.03 1.76 7.34
N ALA A 2 23.81 0.46 7.39
CA ALA A 2 22.53 -0.13 7.02
C ALA A 2 21.86 -0.45 8.35
N ASP A 3 20.95 0.42 8.79
CA ASP A 3 19.99 0.01 9.80
C ASP A 3 19.32 -1.24 9.24
N GLN A 4 19.54 -2.37 9.90
CA GLN A 4 18.90 -3.63 9.54
C GLN A 4 17.39 -3.39 9.62
N LEU A 5 16.78 -3.24 8.45
CA LEU A 5 15.34 -3.28 8.25
C LEU A 5 14.89 -4.71 8.60
N ASN A 6 14.80 -5.01 9.90
CA ASN A 6 14.17 -6.21 10.42
C ASN A 6 12.65 -6.01 10.30
N ILE A 7 12.18 -5.92 9.06
CA ILE A 7 10.77 -5.78 8.77
C ILE A 7 10.17 -7.17 8.87
N LYS A 8 9.30 -7.36 9.87
CA LYS A 8 8.57 -8.61 10.06
C LYS A 8 7.46 -8.74 9.02
N ASP A 9 7.21 -9.96 8.53
CA ASP A 9 6.15 -10.23 7.56
C ASP A 9 4.77 -9.74 8.04
N ASP A 10 4.46 -9.92 9.33
CA ASP A 10 3.22 -9.42 9.95
C ASP A 10 3.07 -7.89 9.81
N ALA A 11 4.19 -7.15 9.87
CA ALA A 11 4.18 -5.69 9.71
C ALA A 11 3.98 -5.28 8.25
N LEU A 12 4.51 -6.05 7.29
CA LEU A 12 4.26 -5.85 5.87
C LEU A 12 2.80 -6.17 5.52
N GLU A 13 2.24 -7.24 6.07
CA GLU A 13 0.84 -7.61 5.85
C GLU A 13 -0.12 -6.57 6.44
N ALA A 14 0.13 -6.13 7.68
CA ALA A 14 -0.62 -5.04 8.31
C ALA A 14 -0.48 -3.71 7.54
N GLY A 15 0.73 -3.39 7.07
CA GLY A 15 0.98 -2.19 6.26
C GLY A 15 0.26 -2.25 4.91
N GLY A 16 0.38 -3.36 4.19
CA GLY A 16 -0.26 -3.57 2.89
C GLY A 16 -1.79 -3.52 2.98
N SER A 17 -2.39 -4.19 3.96
CA SER A 17 -3.84 -4.13 4.19
C SER A 17 -4.31 -2.72 4.57
N GLY A 18 -3.54 -2.00 5.39
CA GLY A 18 -3.79 -0.60 5.73
C GLY A 18 -3.78 0.32 4.51
N LEU A 19 -2.79 0.16 3.62
CA LEU A 19 -2.68 0.93 2.38
C LEU A 19 -3.86 0.67 1.42
N VAL A 20 -4.27 -0.59 1.27
CA VAL A 20 -5.44 -0.95 0.46
C VAL A 20 -6.72 -0.35 1.03
N SER A 21 -6.92 -0.44 2.35
CA SER A 21 -8.08 0.15 3.02
C SER A 21 -8.11 1.68 2.86
N ALA A 22 -6.97 2.35 3.07
CA ALA A 22 -6.84 3.78 2.89
C ALA A 22 -7.16 4.21 1.45
N ALA A 23 -6.62 3.50 0.45
CA ALA A 23 -6.90 3.77 -0.96
C ALA A 23 -8.41 3.65 -1.28
N GLN A 24 -9.07 2.61 -0.76
CA GLN A 24 -10.50 2.40 -0.95
C GLN A 24 -11.33 3.50 -0.29
N VAL A 25 -11.05 3.85 0.98
CA VAL A 25 -11.77 4.90 1.70
C VAL A 25 -11.62 6.24 1.00
N MET A 26 -10.41 6.59 0.55
CA MET A 26 -10.15 7.84 -0.18
C MET A 26 -10.86 7.88 -1.52
N ALA A 27 -10.86 6.78 -2.29
CA ALA A 27 -11.57 6.69 -3.57
C ALA A 27 -13.10 6.77 -3.40
N GLN A 28 -13.65 6.10 -2.39
CA GLN A 28 -15.09 6.14 -2.09
C GLN A 28 -15.54 7.52 -1.60
N SER A 29 -14.76 8.14 -0.70
CA SER A 29 -14.99 9.50 -0.20
C SER A 29 -14.96 10.56 -1.30
N ASN A 30 -14.40 10.22 -2.46
CA ASN A 30 -14.33 11.09 -3.61
C ASN A 30 -15.53 10.96 -4.57
N ARG A 31 -16.39 9.96 -4.38
CA ARG A 31 -17.64 9.79 -5.16
C ARG A 31 -18.78 10.66 -4.65
N VAL A 32 -18.77 10.97 -3.35
CA VAL A 32 -19.76 11.85 -2.71
C VAL A 32 -19.24 13.29 -2.81
N VAL A 33 -19.30 13.87 -4.01
CA VAL A 33 -18.97 15.28 -4.22
C VAL A 33 -20.21 16.11 -3.91
N PRO A 34 -20.18 17.05 -2.94
CA PRO A 34 -21.26 17.99 -2.73
C PRO A 34 -21.50 18.78 -4.02
N PRO A 35 -22.75 19.01 -4.44
CA PRO A 35 -23.03 19.74 -5.66
C PRO A 35 -22.31 21.10 -5.69
N ASP A 36 -21.78 21.45 -6.87
CA ASP A 36 -20.91 22.63 -7.10
C ASP A 36 -21.67 23.98 -6.90
N ALA A 37 -22.96 23.94 -6.59
CA ALA A 37 -23.83 25.09 -6.36
C ALA A 37 -23.76 25.57 -4.90
N TRP A 38 -22.59 26.07 -4.48
CA TRP A 38 -22.48 26.90 -3.28
C TRP A 38 -22.64 28.36 -3.69
N GLU A 39 -23.88 28.78 -3.94
CA GLU A 39 -24.20 30.20 -4.03
C GLU A 39 -24.21 30.76 -2.61
N SER A 40 -23.27 31.68 -2.35
CA SER A 40 -23.19 32.38 -1.08
C SER A 40 -23.42 33.87 -1.31
N LEU A 41 -24.33 34.44 -0.53
CA LEU A 41 -24.54 35.89 -0.43
C LEU A 41 -23.27 36.66 -0.01
N THR A 42 -22.31 35.98 0.64
CA THR A 42 -21.03 36.57 1.09
C THR A 42 -19.90 36.42 0.08
N GLY A 43 -20.12 35.79 -1.08
CA GLY A 43 -19.11 35.59 -2.12
C GLY A 43 -18.08 34.47 -1.85
N ILE A 44 -18.12 33.82 -0.67
CA ILE A 44 -17.16 32.74 -0.31
C ILE A 44 -17.29 31.47 -1.17
N GLY A 45 -18.38 31.33 -1.93
CA GLY A 45 -18.66 30.12 -2.72
C GLY A 45 -17.54 29.73 -3.69
N GLY A 46 -16.85 30.71 -4.28
CA GLY A 46 -15.68 30.45 -5.13
C GLY A 46 -14.50 29.83 -4.39
N GLY A 47 -14.23 30.30 -3.18
CA GLY A 47 -13.16 29.77 -2.31
C GLY A 47 -13.46 28.35 -1.85
N VAL A 48 -14.71 28.10 -1.43
CA VAL A 48 -15.17 26.76 -1.02
C VAL A 48 -15.06 25.78 -2.19
N ARG A 49 -15.52 26.15 -3.39
CA ARG A 49 -15.38 25.31 -4.59
C ARG A 49 -13.92 24.97 -4.89
N ARG A 50 -13.03 25.96 -4.84
CA ARG A 50 -11.60 25.75 -5.10
C ARG A 50 -10.97 24.79 -4.07
N PHE A 51 -11.33 24.95 -2.79
CA PHE A 51 -10.89 24.06 -1.72
C PHE A 51 -11.40 22.63 -1.93
N LEU A 52 -12.69 22.44 -2.20
CA LEU A 52 -13.29 21.12 -2.42
C LEU A 52 -12.66 20.39 -3.62
N ARG A 53 -12.41 21.10 -4.74
CA ARG A 53 -11.69 20.53 -5.89
C ARG A 53 -10.26 20.14 -5.53
N GLY A 54 -9.54 20.98 -4.80
CA GLY A 54 -8.18 20.68 -4.33
C GLY A 54 -8.14 19.45 -3.43
N LEU A 55 -9.08 19.35 -2.49
CA LEU A 55 -9.23 18.20 -1.60
C LEU A 55 -9.52 16.91 -2.38
N GLN A 56 -10.40 16.99 -3.39
CA GLN A 56 -10.73 15.87 -4.26
C GLN A 56 -9.50 15.37 -5.04
N THR A 57 -8.74 16.29 -5.65
CA THR A 57 -7.49 15.94 -6.34
C THR A 57 -6.49 15.31 -5.38
N GLY A 58 -6.32 15.89 -4.18
CA GLY A 58 -5.41 15.35 -3.16
C GLY A 58 -5.79 13.95 -2.70
N ARG A 59 -7.08 13.67 -2.50
CA ARG A 59 -7.59 12.34 -2.14
C ARG A 59 -7.31 11.30 -3.21
N LEU A 60 -7.47 11.65 -4.49
CA LEU A 60 -7.14 10.74 -5.59
C LEU A 60 -5.64 10.46 -5.67
N ALA A 61 -4.81 11.49 -5.53
CA ALA A 61 -3.36 11.33 -5.53
C ALA A 61 -2.89 10.45 -4.36
N LEU A 62 -3.45 10.65 -3.16
CA LEU A 62 -3.16 9.80 -2.00
C LEU A 62 -3.64 8.36 -2.20
N ALA A 63 -4.82 8.16 -2.80
CA ALA A 63 -5.32 6.82 -3.10
C ALA A 63 -4.40 6.06 -4.08
N ASP A 64 -3.89 6.76 -5.10
CA ASP A 64 -2.98 6.20 -6.09
C ASP A 64 -1.60 5.89 -5.48
N ALA A 65 -1.07 6.79 -4.65
CA ALA A 65 0.16 6.56 -3.90
C ALA A 65 0.04 5.36 -2.97
N ALA A 66 -1.08 5.25 -2.24
CA ALA A 66 -1.35 4.11 -1.35
C ALA A 66 -1.46 2.80 -2.13
N ARG A 67 -2.06 2.82 -3.33
CA ARG A 67 -2.14 1.65 -4.21
C ARG A 67 -0.76 1.22 -4.72
N THR A 68 0.06 2.18 -5.13
CA THR A 68 1.43 1.94 -5.59
C THR A 68 2.28 1.33 -4.46
N ALA A 69 2.26 1.95 -3.28
CA ALA A 69 2.98 1.44 -2.11
C ALA A 69 2.49 0.04 -1.70
N GLY A 70 1.18 -0.23 -1.75
CA GLY A 70 0.63 -1.57 -1.50
C GLY A 70 1.13 -2.61 -2.51
N GLY A 71 1.30 -2.23 -3.78
CA GLY A 71 1.88 -3.06 -4.82
C GLY A 71 3.37 -3.38 -4.56
N GLU A 72 4.14 -2.41 -4.09
CA GLU A 72 5.55 -2.59 -3.71
C GLU A 72 5.68 -3.54 -2.52
N VAL A 73 4.87 -3.35 -1.47
CA VAL A 73 4.82 -4.25 -0.30
C VAL A 73 4.50 -5.69 -0.73
N ALA A 74 3.51 -5.88 -1.60
CA ALA A 74 3.18 -7.20 -2.16
C ALA A 74 4.30 -7.77 -3.07
N GLY A 75 5.11 -6.92 -3.69
CA GLY A 75 6.33 -7.32 -4.40
C GLY A 75 7.36 -7.90 -3.44
N VAL A 76 7.70 -7.14 -2.40
CA VAL A 76 8.67 -7.56 -1.37
C VAL A 76 8.25 -8.87 -0.69
N MET A 77 6.97 -9.02 -0.33
CA MET A 77 6.48 -10.27 0.28
C MET A 77 6.62 -11.48 -0.65
N ARG A 78 6.36 -11.31 -1.97
CA ARG A 78 6.53 -12.39 -2.95
C ARG A 78 8.00 -12.77 -3.10
N GLU A 79 8.89 -11.79 -3.19
CA GLU A 79 10.34 -12.01 -3.28
C GLU A 79 10.87 -12.72 -2.02
N SER A 80 10.43 -12.30 -0.84
CA SER A 80 10.76 -12.94 0.44
C SER A 80 10.32 -14.42 0.45
N SER A 81 9.06 -14.70 0.09
CA SER A 81 8.54 -16.07 0.05
C SER A 81 9.26 -16.98 -0.95
N ALA A 82 9.71 -16.42 -2.09
CA ALA A 82 10.48 -17.16 -3.09
C ALA A 82 11.89 -17.49 -2.58
N LEU A 83 12.51 -16.56 -1.85
CA LEU A 83 13.80 -16.77 -1.20
C LEU A 83 13.69 -17.86 -0.12
N ASP A 84 12.66 -17.82 0.72
CA ASP A 84 12.42 -18.83 1.76
C ASP A 84 12.22 -20.22 1.17
N ALA A 85 11.45 -20.33 0.08
CA ALA A 85 11.27 -21.60 -0.64
C ALA A 85 12.60 -22.12 -1.22
N LEU A 86 13.45 -21.23 -1.73
CA LEU A 86 14.77 -21.59 -2.25
C LEU A 86 15.69 -22.08 -1.13
N ILE A 87 15.69 -21.40 0.02
CA ILE A 87 16.46 -21.81 1.21
C ILE A 87 15.98 -23.18 1.69
N ALA A 88 14.68 -23.39 1.86
CA ALA A 88 14.11 -24.66 2.29
C ALA A 88 14.50 -25.83 1.35
N ASN A 89 14.42 -25.60 0.03
CA ASN A 89 14.84 -26.59 -0.97
C ASN A 89 16.35 -26.89 -0.92
N SER A 90 17.18 -25.87 -0.68
CA SER A 90 18.63 -26.05 -0.57
C SER A 90 19.03 -26.85 0.69
N LEU A 91 18.32 -26.65 1.80
CA LEU A 91 18.55 -27.40 3.03
C LEU A 91 18.11 -28.86 2.85
N TYR A 92 16.95 -29.11 2.26
CA TYR A 92 16.45 -30.46 1.99
C TYR A 92 17.42 -31.27 1.10
N SER A 93 17.95 -30.66 0.03
CA SER A 93 18.94 -31.33 -0.82
C SER A 93 20.28 -31.56 -0.10
N GLY A 94 20.70 -30.62 0.75
CA GLY A 94 21.91 -30.73 1.58
C GLY A 94 21.86 -31.87 2.60
N PHE A 95 20.68 -32.21 3.13
CA PHE A 95 20.47 -33.39 3.99
C PHE A 95 20.39 -34.69 3.19
N ALA A 96 19.76 -34.68 2.02
CA ALA A 96 19.69 -35.86 1.14
C ALA A 96 21.07 -36.31 0.63
N VAL A 97 21.95 -35.36 0.29
CA VAL A 97 23.33 -35.67 -0.16
C VAL A 97 24.22 -36.18 0.98
N ARG A 98 23.99 -35.74 2.22
CA ARG A 98 24.78 -36.18 3.40
C ARG A 98 24.30 -37.51 3.99
N GLY A 99 23.07 -37.93 3.68
CA GLY A 99 22.46 -39.20 4.13
C GLY A 99 22.74 -40.41 3.23
N SER A 100 23.24 -40.21 2.00
CA SER A 100 23.49 -41.30 1.03
C SER A 100 24.85 -42.00 1.20
N GLY A 101 25.46 -41.89 2.38
CA GLY A 101 26.80 -42.43 2.67
C GLY A 101 26.81 -43.35 3.88
N ARG A 102 26.10 -44.48 3.81
CA ARG A 102 26.44 -45.77 4.44
C ARG A 102 25.48 -46.88 4.06
#